data_AF-A0A7J2S222-F1
#
_entry.id   AF-A0A7J2S222-F1
#
_cell.length_a   1.000
_cell.length_b   1.000
_cell.length_c   1.000
_cell.angle_alpha   90.00
_cell.angle_beta   90.00
_cell.angle_gamma   90.00
#
_symmetry.space_group_name_H-M   'P 1'
#
loop_
_entity.id
_entity.type
_entity.pdbx_description
1 polymer ?
#
loop_
_entity_poly.entity_id
_entity_poly.type
_entity_poly.pdbx_seq_one_letter_code
_entity_poly.pdbx_strand_id
1 'polypeptide(L)'
;NQRDGLLEEVLERFENAGYLSMEDGNIKITSKGANLLSRHLLREIACDAGPYGKHVAEETGKSAILTSTTRPYELGDDYDLVDVETTLIKAIERLTIEKLDRFMLKRSDFMVHETKKQGSLSIGVIIDKSGSMRENSKLDAAIDTAMALYELVKRKYPEDKLRFFVFTDEAKEVERWEILDASVGSGYTDIRAGLFAFRKASRRDEGTREAYLITDAEPNYENGVHVGFDAAAKGIIEEAESYRREGIMLKIVMLDKKRYLREFASLMAKKSLGKVLFVDPVDLSRVVIKDYLRSRVMIGRWGWG
;
A
#
# COMPACT_ATOMS: atom_id res chain seq x y z
N ASN A 1 22.99 21.18 27.04
CA ASN A 1 23.03 22.62 26.66
C ASN A 1 23.12 22.87 25.17
N GLN A 2 24.23 22.59 24.47
CA GLN A 2 24.33 22.97 23.04
C GLN A 2 23.52 22.09 22.07
N ARG A 3 23.37 20.78 22.40
CA ARG A 3 22.49 19.85 21.67
C ARG A 3 21.00 20.15 21.88
N ASP A 4 20.64 20.52 23.10
CA ASP A 4 19.24 20.82 23.47
C ASP A 4 18.78 22.11 22.78
N GLY A 5 19.62 23.15 22.75
CA GLY A 5 19.32 24.39 22.02
C GLY A 5 19.22 24.21 20.50
N LEU A 6 20.02 23.32 19.91
CA LEU A 6 19.89 22.98 18.49
C LEU A 6 18.60 22.21 18.20
N LEU A 7 18.21 21.28 19.07
CA LEU A 7 16.96 20.54 18.94
C LEU A 7 15.76 21.47 19.03
N GLU A 8 15.79 22.40 19.97
CA GLU A 8 14.73 23.39 20.19
C GLU A 8 14.57 24.35 19.01
N GLU A 9 15.69 24.84 18.46
CA GLU A 9 15.67 25.67 17.24
C GLU A 9 15.15 24.90 16.01
N VAL A 10 15.48 23.61 15.88
CA VAL A 10 14.95 22.75 14.81
C VAL A 10 13.45 22.54 14.99
N LEU A 11 12.99 22.21 16.20
CA LEU A 11 11.57 22.01 16.49
C LEU A 11 10.75 23.27 16.20
N GLU A 12 11.23 24.44 16.64
CA GLU A 12 10.59 25.74 16.39
C GLU A 12 10.51 26.06 14.89
N ARG A 13 11.57 25.78 14.12
CA ARG A 13 11.55 25.93 12.66
C ARG A 13 10.53 25.00 12.00
N PHE A 14 10.42 23.77 12.46
CA PHE A 14 9.48 22.79 11.90
C PHE A 14 8.02 23.11 12.27
N GLU A 15 7.78 23.65 13.47
CA GLU A 15 6.49 24.17 13.90
C GLU A 15 6.09 25.40 13.08
N ASN A 16 6.96 26.40 12.95
CA ASN A 16 6.73 27.60 12.13
C ASN A 16 6.47 27.27 10.65
N ALA A 17 7.10 26.22 10.12
CA ALA A 17 6.86 25.74 8.77
C ALA A 17 5.55 24.92 8.63
N GLY A 18 4.85 24.65 9.75
CA GLY A 18 3.60 23.90 9.82
C GLY A 18 3.75 22.39 9.66
N TYR A 19 4.95 21.85 9.90
CA TYR A 19 5.22 20.41 9.86
C TYR A 19 4.94 19.70 11.19
N LEU A 20 5.05 20.43 12.29
CA LEU A 20 4.75 19.98 13.64
C LEU A 20 3.65 20.87 14.25
N SER A 21 2.95 20.34 15.23
CA SER A 21 1.98 21.07 16.06
C SER A 21 2.18 20.69 17.52
N MET A 22 2.08 21.67 18.41
CA MET A 22 2.08 21.46 19.85
C MET A 22 0.64 21.29 20.34
N GLU A 23 0.29 20.10 20.83
CA GLU A 23 -1.01 19.83 21.47
C GLU A 23 -0.78 19.28 22.88
N ASP A 24 -1.32 19.94 23.90
CA ASP A 24 -1.25 19.53 25.31
C ASP A 24 0.18 19.22 25.81
N GLY A 25 1.17 19.98 25.33
CA GLY A 25 2.58 19.80 25.69
C GLY A 25 3.27 18.64 24.96
N ASN A 26 2.59 17.97 24.02
CA ASN A 26 3.16 16.94 23.16
C ASN A 26 3.36 17.47 21.73
N ILE A 27 4.49 17.12 21.13
CA ILE A 27 4.80 17.40 19.72
C ILE A 27 4.07 16.36 18.85
N LYS A 28 3.21 16.81 17.94
CA LYS A 28 2.55 15.96 16.95
C LYS A 28 2.96 16.32 15.53
N ILE A 29 3.03 15.33 14.65
CA ILE A 29 3.31 15.55 13.23
C ILE A 29 2.01 15.94 12.52
N THR A 30 2.03 17.06 11.77
CA THR A 30 0.90 17.47 10.94
C THR A 30 0.83 16.65 9.66
N SER A 31 -0.31 16.65 8.96
CA SER A 31 -0.42 16.04 7.63
C SER A 31 0.63 16.58 6.64
N LYS A 32 0.99 17.87 6.74
CA LYS A 32 2.04 18.50 5.93
C LYS A 32 3.42 17.90 6.24
N GLY A 33 3.76 17.77 7.52
CA GLY A 33 5.03 17.16 7.97
C GLY A 33 5.12 15.69 7.56
N ALA A 34 4.03 14.95 7.72
CA ALA A 34 3.95 13.56 7.33
C ALA A 34 4.15 13.39 5.82
N ASN A 35 3.61 14.28 4.97
CA ASN A 35 3.84 14.24 3.51
C ASN A 35 5.31 14.46 3.15
N LEU A 36 6.00 15.37 3.86
CA LEU A 36 7.43 15.61 3.66
C LEU A 36 8.26 14.39 4.04
N LEU A 37 7.98 13.79 5.21
CA LEU A 37 8.67 12.61 5.71
C LEU A 37 8.50 11.41 4.75
N SER A 38 7.27 11.12 4.32
CA SER A 38 7.00 10.01 3.39
C SER A 38 7.76 10.12 2.07
N ARG A 39 7.89 11.33 1.52
CA ARG A 39 8.68 11.59 0.31
C ARG A 39 10.15 11.31 0.50
N HIS A 40 10.69 11.66 1.66
CA HIS A 40 12.09 11.43 1.99
C HIS A 40 12.38 9.93 2.11
N LEU A 41 11.57 9.22 2.91
CA LEU A 41 11.68 7.78 3.13
C LEU A 41 11.57 6.97 1.83
N LEU A 42 10.58 7.29 0.99
CA LEU A 42 10.44 6.60 -0.30
C LEU A 42 11.68 6.79 -1.19
N ARG A 43 12.28 7.99 -1.19
CA ARG A 43 13.48 8.28 -1.98
C ARG A 43 14.67 7.48 -1.47
N GLU A 44 14.85 7.40 -0.16
CA GLU A 44 15.91 6.62 0.47
C GLU A 44 15.80 5.13 0.09
N ILE A 45 14.61 4.55 0.25
CA ILE A 45 14.37 3.14 -0.08
C ILE A 45 14.53 2.88 -1.60
N ALA A 46 14.12 3.83 -2.45
CA ALA A 46 14.24 3.70 -3.89
C ALA A 46 15.70 3.72 -4.37
N CYS A 47 16.59 4.48 -3.70
CA CYS A 47 18.02 4.48 -3.98
C CYS A 47 18.67 3.12 -3.68
N ASP A 48 18.24 2.45 -2.61
CA ASP A 48 18.78 1.15 -2.19
C ASP A 48 18.20 -0.05 -2.97
N ALA A 49 17.13 0.14 -3.73
CA ALA A 49 16.42 -0.93 -4.45
C ALA A 49 17.03 -1.34 -5.81
N GLY A 50 18.15 -0.74 -6.24
CA GLY A 50 18.85 -1.09 -7.49
C GLY A 50 18.08 -0.69 -8.78
N PRO A 51 18.43 -1.21 -9.97
CA PRO A 51 18.00 -0.69 -11.29
C PRO A 51 16.48 -0.67 -11.55
N TYR A 52 15.67 -1.32 -10.72
CA TYR A 52 14.20 -1.18 -10.74
C TYR A 52 13.70 0.18 -10.20
N GLY A 53 14.55 0.94 -9.50
CA GLY A 53 14.27 2.29 -9.00
C GLY A 53 14.45 3.41 -10.04
N LYS A 54 15.12 3.15 -11.17
CA LYS A 54 15.37 4.17 -12.20
C LYS A 54 14.09 4.62 -12.93
N HIS A 55 13.06 3.78 -12.98
CA HIS A 55 11.77 4.10 -13.61
C HIS A 55 10.75 4.71 -12.62
N VAL A 56 11.19 5.25 -11.47
CA VAL A 56 10.30 5.90 -10.51
C VAL A 56 9.97 7.35 -10.89
N ALA A 57 10.71 7.95 -11.83
CA ALA A 57 10.67 9.40 -12.07
C ALA A 57 10.00 9.89 -13.37
N GLU A 58 9.59 9.03 -14.31
CA GLU A 58 9.27 9.54 -15.68
C GLU A 58 7.85 9.34 -16.22
N GLU A 59 6.93 8.66 -15.55
CA GLU A 59 5.57 8.53 -16.08
C GLU A 59 4.54 9.22 -15.18
N THR A 60 4.45 10.54 -15.37
CA THR A 60 3.28 11.34 -15.00
C THR A 60 2.39 11.48 -16.24
N GLY A 61 1.33 10.68 -16.29
CA GLY A 61 0.29 10.73 -17.31
C GLY A 61 -0.88 9.85 -16.88
N LYS A 62 -2.11 10.28 -17.16
CA LYS A 62 -3.40 9.75 -16.68
C LYS A 62 -3.49 8.21 -16.61
N SER A 63 -4.31 7.74 -15.67
CA SER A 63 -4.51 6.37 -15.15
C SER A 63 -4.99 5.28 -16.12
N ALA A 64 -4.60 5.33 -17.39
CA ALA A 64 -4.75 4.23 -18.33
C ALA A 64 -3.43 4.05 -19.08
N ILE A 65 -2.80 2.88 -18.92
CA ILE A 65 -1.68 2.49 -19.78
C ILE A 65 -2.28 2.24 -21.17
N LEU A 66 -1.84 3.01 -22.16
CA LEU A 66 -2.16 2.75 -23.57
C LEU A 66 -1.63 1.36 -23.92
N THR A 67 -2.48 0.48 -24.44
CA THR A 67 -1.99 -0.77 -25.00
C THR A 67 -1.34 -0.52 -26.37
N SER A 68 -0.45 -1.42 -26.79
CA SER A 68 0.04 -1.47 -28.16
C SER A 68 -1.03 -1.95 -29.16
N THR A 69 -2.24 -2.24 -28.69
CA THR A 69 -3.38 -2.64 -29.52
C THR A 69 -4.29 -1.44 -29.77
N THR A 70 -4.65 -1.27 -31.03
CA THR A 70 -5.58 -0.22 -31.45
C THR A 70 -6.87 -0.85 -31.95
N ARG A 71 -8.00 -0.17 -31.70
CA ARG A 71 -9.31 -0.52 -32.26
C ARG A 71 -9.90 0.67 -33.02
N PRO A 72 -10.90 0.46 -33.90
CA PRO A 72 -11.61 1.57 -34.52
C PRO A 72 -12.26 2.50 -33.49
N TYR A 73 -12.23 3.80 -33.76
CA TYR A 73 -12.86 4.84 -32.96
C TYR A 73 -14.39 4.70 -32.94
N GLU A 74 -14.98 4.73 -31.74
CA GLU A 74 -16.42 4.74 -31.50
C GLU A 74 -16.89 6.11 -30.98
N LEU A 75 -18.18 6.40 -31.13
CA LEU A 75 -18.74 7.69 -30.67
C LEU A 75 -18.64 7.76 -29.13
N GLY A 76 -17.85 8.70 -28.61
CA GLY A 76 -17.67 8.90 -27.17
C GLY A 76 -16.30 8.48 -26.65
N ASP A 77 -15.43 7.92 -27.50
CA ASP A 77 -14.02 7.71 -27.14
C ASP A 77 -13.30 9.06 -26.93
N ASP A 78 -12.39 9.08 -25.96
CA ASP A 78 -11.57 10.27 -25.67
C ASP A 78 -10.56 10.51 -26.81
N TYR A 79 -10.46 11.76 -27.25
CA TYR A 79 -9.53 12.16 -28.31
C TYR A 79 -8.06 11.98 -27.89
N ASP A 80 -7.78 12.01 -26.58
CA ASP A 80 -6.45 11.74 -26.01
C ASP A 80 -5.96 10.30 -26.33
N LEU A 81 -6.86 9.39 -26.73
CA LEU A 81 -6.53 7.99 -27.04
C LEU A 81 -6.28 7.72 -28.52
N VAL A 82 -6.40 8.72 -29.39
CA VAL A 82 -6.23 8.55 -30.84
C VAL A 82 -4.78 8.20 -31.17
N ASP A 83 -4.58 7.05 -31.79
CA ASP A 83 -3.31 6.66 -32.39
C ASP A 83 -3.19 7.34 -33.76
N VAL A 84 -2.42 8.44 -33.81
CA VAL A 84 -2.22 9.22 -35.02
C VAL A 84 -1.50 8.41 -36.11
N GLU A 85 -0.54 7.56 -35.74
CA GLU A 85 0.24 6.77 -36.70
C GLU A 85 -0.64 5.73 -37.38
N THR A 86 -1.31 4.89 -36.60
CA THR A 86 -2.19 3.84 -37.14
C THR A 86 -3.37 4.44 -37.89
N THR A 87 -3.90 5.60 -37.43
CA THR A 87 -4.95 6.35 -38.15
C THR A 87 -4.50 6.82 -39.53
N LEU A 88 -3.29 7.38 -39.63
CA LEU A 88 -2.73 7.82 -40.91
C LEU A 88 -2.45 6.65 -41.85
N ILE A 89 -1.92 5.54 -41.33
CA ILE A 89 -1.71 4.31 -42.10
C ILE A 89 -3.05 3.81 -42.66
N LYS A 90 -4.10 3.72 -41.84
CA LYS A 90 -5.45 3.33 -42.28
C LYS A 90 -6.02 4.28 -43.34
N ALA A 91 -5.81 5.58 -43.18
CA ALA A 91 -6.25 6.56 -44.16
C ALA A 91 -5.55 6.41 -45.52
N ILE A 92 -4.25 6.07 -45.52
CA ILE A 92 -3.44 5.84 -46.72
C ILE A 92 -3.81 4.50 -47.37
N GLU A 93 -3.97 3.41 -46.60
CA GLU A 93 -4.40 2.09 -47.11
C GLU A 93 -5.72 2.17 -47.89
N ARG A 94 -6.59 3.10 -47.51
CA ARG A 94 -7.88 3.34 -48.18
C ARG A 94 -7.74 4.09 -49.50
N LEU A 95 -6.65 4.82 -49.74
CA LEU A 95 -6.46 5.56 -50.98
C LEU A 95 -6.11 4.60 -52.13
N THR A 96 -6.81 4.75 -53.25
CA THR A 96 -6.40 4.16 -54.53
C THR A 96 -5.51 5.14 -55.29
N ILE A 97 -4.68 4.64 -56.21
CA ILE A 97 -3.73 5.45 -57.01
C ILE A 97 -4.43 6.64 -57.71
N GLU A 98 -5.70 6.48 -58.07
CA GLU A 98 -6.53 7.51 -58.74
C GLU A 98 -7.06 8.63 -57.81
N LYS A 99 -6.85 8.55 -56.49
CA LYS A 99 -7.42 9.47 -55.49
C LYS A 99 -6.37 10.13 -54.58
N LEU A 100 -5.09 10.02 -54.93
CA LEU A 100 -3.97 10.60 -54.17
C LEU A 100 -4.04 12.13 -54.04
N ASP A 101 -4.66 12.80 -55.01
CA ASP A 101 -4.87 14.25 -55.04
C ASP A 101 -5.96 14.75 -54.07
N ARG A 102 -6.73 13.85 -53.46
CA ARG A 102 -7.85 14.17 -52.55
C ARG A 102 -7.73 13.48 -51.19
N PHE A 103 -6.54 13.56 -50.58
CA PHE A 103 -6.34 13.06 -49.22
C PHE A 103 -7.24 13.80 -48.21
N MET A 104 -8.17 13.07 -47.59
CA MET A 104 -8.98 13.54 -46.47
C MET A 104 -9.14 12.41 -45.46
N LEU A 105 -8.87 12.68 -44.19
CA LEU A 105 -9.22 11.75 -43.11
C LEU A 105 -10.73 11.59 -43.04
N LYS A 106 -11.21 10.34 -42.94
CA LYS A 106 -12.58 10.03 -42.57
C LYS A 106 -12.58 9.41 -41.20
N ARG A 107 -13.73 9.51 -40.54
CA ARG A 107 -13.95 8.92 -39.22
C ARG A 107 -13.64 7.41 -39.15
N SER A 108 -13.87 6.68 -40.23
CA SER A 108 -13.54 5.24 -40.34
C SER A 108 -12.06 4.93 -40.25
N ASP A 109 -11.19 5.93 -40.44
CA ASP A 109 -9.75 5.75 -40.41
C ASP A 109 -9.20 5.90 -38.98
N PHE A 110 -9.97 6.54 -38.08
CA PHE A 110 -9.52 6.82 -36.72
C PHE A 110 -9.42 5.53 -35.91
N MET A 111 -8.22 5.32 -35.38
CA MET A 111 -7.88 4.24 -34.48
C MET A 111 -7.58 4.83 -33.11
N VAL A 112 -8.10 4.20 -32.05
CA VAL A 112 -7.80 4.55 -30.66
C VAL A 112 -7.06 3.42 -29.99
N HIS A 113 -6.11 3.76 -29.13
CA HIS A 113 -5.51 2.81 -28.21
C HIS A 113 -6.58 2.24 -27.29
N GLU A 114 -6.56 0.92 -27.09
CA GLU A 114 -7.38 0.35 -26.04
C GLU A 114 -6.81 0.77 -24.68
N THR A 115 -7.70 1.26 -23.81
CA THR A 115 -7.34 1.56 -22.42
C THR A 115 -7.73 0.38 -21.56
N LYS A 116 -6.78 -0.12 -20.77
CA LYS A 116 -7.07 -1.14 -19.77
C LYS A 116 -7.40 -0.47 -18.44
N LYS A 117 -8.59 -0.75 -17.90
CA LYS A 117 -8.86 -0.47 -16.49
C LYS A 117 -7.86 -1.28 -15.66
N GLN A 118 -6.93 -0.61 -14.99
CA GLN A 118 -6.13 -1.27 -13.97
C GLN A 118 -7.08 -1.76 -12.88
N GLY A 119 -6.91 -3.01 -12.44
CA GLY A 119 -7.66 -3.52 -11.29
C GLY A 119 -7.34 -2.66 -10.07
N SER A 120 -8.36 -2.24 -9.33
CA SER A 120 -8.19 -1.56 -8.05
C SER A 120 -7.72 -2.54 -6.98
N LEU A 121 -6.82 -2.08 -6.12
CA LEU A 121 -6.36 -2.83 -4.96
C LEU A 121 -6.71 -2.06 -3.68
N SER A 122 -7.35 -2.73 -2.73
CA SER A 122 -7.59 -2.21 -1.38
C SER A 122 -6.65 -2.89 -0.38
N ILE A 123 -5.87 -2.08 0.31
CA ILE A 123 -4.72 -2.49 1.11
C ILE A 123 -4.93 -2.04 2.55
N GLY A 124 -4.89 -2.99 3.48
CA GLY A 124 -4.82 -2.71 4.91
C GLY A 124 -3.39 -2.90 5.42
N VAL A 125 -2.83 -1.90 6.10
CA VAL A 125 -1.59 -2.05 6.86
C VAL A 125 -1.97 -2.07 8.34
N ILE A 126 -1.90 -3.24 8.96
CA ILE A 126 -2.32 -3.51 10.33
C ILE A 126 -1.05 -3.65 11.16
N ILE A 127 -0.80 -2.69 12.05
CA ILE A 127 0.44 -2.53 12.80
C ILE A 127 0.19 -2.82 14.28
N ASP A 128 0.95 -3.76 14.80
CA ASP A 128 1.03 -4.05 16.21
C ASP A 128 1.73 -2.90 16.96
N LYS A 129 1.13 -2.41 18.06
CA LYS A 129 1.73 -1.40 18.95
C LYS A 129 1.98 -1.93 20.37
N SER A 130 2.09 -3.23 20.53
CA SER A 130 2.50 -3.87 21.78
C SER A 130 3.90 -3.42 22.22
N GLY A 131 4.22 -3.68 23.49
CA GLY A 131 5.49 -3.27 24.09
C GLY A 131 6.73 -3.81 23.36
N SER A 132 6.67 -5.04 22.84
CA SER A 132 7.79 -5.69 22.14
C SER A 132 8.15 -4.99 20.83
N MET A 133 7.18 -4.39 20.15
CA MET A 133 7.39 -3.61 18.93
C MET A 133 8.26 -2.36 19.16
N ARG A 134 8.40 -1.89 20.40
CA ARG A 134 9.29 -0.76 20.72
C ARG A 134 10.77 -1.17 20.80
N GLU A 135 11.03 -2.46 20.90
CA GLU A 135 12.39 -2.96 20.94
C GLU A 135 12.97 -3.03 19.53
N ASN A 136 14.28 -2.78 19.42
CA ASN A 136 15.04 -2.97 18.18
C ASN A 136 14.45 -2.23 16.96
N SER A 137 13.85 -1.05 17.17
CA SER A 137 13.31 -0.18 16.12
C SER A 137 12.26 -0.84 15.21
N LYS A 138 11.56 -1.89 15.68
CA LYS A 138 10.51 -2.58 14.91
C LYS A 138 9.34 -1.65 14.56
N LEU A 139 8.85 -0.89 15.54
CA LEU A 139 7.77 0.08 15.35
C LEU A 139 8.18 1.22 14.41
N ASP A 140 9.39 1.75 14.58
CA ASP A 140 9.93 2.80 13.70
C ASP A 140 9.98 2.31 12.25
N ALA A 141 10.51 1.10 12.02
CA ALA A 141 10.53 0.49 10.70
C ALA A 141 9.12 0.27 10.13
N ALA A 142 8.15 -0.10 10.95
CA ALA A 142 6.76 -0.26 10.52
C ALA A 142 6.12 1.08 10.12
N ILE A 143 6.41 2.14 10.86
CA ILE A 143 5.99 3.51 10.53
C ILE A 143 6.63 3.96 9.23
N ASP A 144 7.94 3.78 9.08
CA ASP A 144 8.66 4.15 7.86
C ASP A 144 8.11 3.40 6.64
N THR A 145 7.81 2.11 6.81
CA THR A 145 7.17 1.28 5.80
C THR A 145 5.80 1.82 5.40
N ALA A 146 4.95 2.14 6.39
CA ALA A 146 3.62 2.70 6.16
C ALA A 146 3.68 4.04 5.40
N MET A 147 4.59 4.91 5.81
CA MET A 147 4.81 6.22 5.19
C MET A 147 5.32 6.08 3.75
N ALA A 148 6.31 5.22 3.51
CA ALA A 148 6.87 5.01 2.18
C ALA A 148 5.86 4.33 1.23
N LEU A 149 5.11 3.34 1.72
CA LEU A 149 4.05 2.69 0.96
C LEU A 149 2.95 3.68 0.57
N TYR A 150 2.54 4.56 1.49
CA TYR A 150 1.58 5.62 1.19
C TYR A 150 2.04 6.52 0.05
N GLU A 151 3.28 7.04 0.11
CA GLU A 151 3.77 7.92 -0.96
C GLU A 151 3.90 7.15 -2.28
N LEU A 152 4.31 5.89 -2.25
CA LEU A 152 4.39 5.07 -3.46
C LEU A 152 3.02 4.89 -4.11
N VAL A 153 2.03 4.46 -3.33
CA VAL A 153 0.64 4.26 -3.79
C VAL A 153 0.09 5.57 -4.34
N LYS A 154 0.16 6.64 -3.56
CA LYS A 154 -0.36 7.96 -3.95
C LYS A 154 0.24 8.50 -5.24
N ARG A 155 1.53 8.25 -5.49
CA ARG A 155 2.23 8.74 -6.70
C ARG A 155 2.02 7.86 -7.92
N LYS A 156 2.08 6.52 -7.76
CA LYS A 156 2.11 5.58 -8.88
C LYS A 156 0.78 4.90 -9.18
N TYR A 157 -0.05 4.70 -8.16
CA TYR A 157 -1.29 3.93 -8.23
C TYR A 157 -2.39 4.64 -7.43
N PRO A 158 -2.76 5.88 -7.80
CA PRO A 158 -3.73 6.69 -7.06
C PRO A 158 -5.14 6.06 -6.99
N GLU A 159 -5.43 5.07 -7.84
CA GLU A 159 -6.65 4.26 -7.82
C GLU A 159 -6.71 3.21 -6.71
N ASP A 160 -5.56 2.86 -6.11
CA ASP A 160 -5.51 1.93 -4.99
C ASP A 160 -5.95 2.61 -3.69
N LYS A 161 -6.66 1.87 -2.84
CA LYS A 161 -7.05 2.32 -1.50
C LYS A 161 -6.05 1.79 -0.48
N LEU A 162 -5.52 2.68 0.36
CA LEU A 162 -4.61 2.31 1.45
C LEU A 162 -5.20 2.79 2.77
N ARG A 163 -5.36 1.87 3.74
CA ARG A 163 -5.85 2.15 5.10
C ARG A 163 -4.86 1.63 6.14
N PHE A 164 -4.74 2.35 7.24
CA PHE A 164 -3.85 1.99 8.35
C PHE A 164 -4.66 1.65 9.58
N PHE A 165 -4.27 0.56 10.23
CA PHE A 165 -4.85 0.10 11.48
C PHE A 165 -3.74 -0.09 12.49
N VAL A 166 -3.95 0.39 13.70
CA VAL A 166 -3.08 0.09 14.85
C VAL A 166 -3.86 -0.74 15.84
N PHE A 167 -3.19 -1.68 16.50
CA PHE A 167 -3.84 -2.48 17.52
C PHE A 167 -2.95 -2.78 18.72
N THR A 168 -3.60 -2.89 19.87
CA THR A 168 -3.07 -3.45 21.12
C THR A 168 -4.10 -4.44 21.65
N ASP A 169 -4.81 -4.11 22.73
CA ASP A 169 -6.04 -4.73 23.21
C ASP A 169 -7.27 -4.40 22.37
N GLU A 170 -7.28 -3.24 21.71
CA GLU A 170 -8.28 -2.84 20.72
C GLU A 170 -7.64 -2.46 19.39
N ALA A 171 -8.44 -2.44 18.32
CA ALA A 171 -8.00 -2.06 16.99
C ALA A 171 -8.69 -0.79 16.52
N LYS A 172 -7.90 0.15 15.97
CA LYS A 172 -8.38 1.45 15.49
C LYS A 172 -7.85 1.72 14.10
N GLU A 173 -8.74 2.16 13.20
CA GLU A 173 -8.33 2.77 11.93
C GLU A 173 -7.81 4.18 12.21
N VAL A 174 -6.62 4.48 11.70
CA VAL A 174 -5.92 5.73 11.97
C VAL A 174 -5.40 6.32 10.67
N GLU A 175 -5.21 7.63 10.67
CA GLU A 175 -4.42 8.27 9.63
C GLU A 175 -2.94 7.91 9.80
N ARG A 176 -2.19 7.92 8.70
CA ARG A 176 -0.77 7.51 8.72
C ARG A 176 0.11 8.29 9.71
N TRP A 177 -0.20 9.57 9.96
CA TRP A 177 0.54 10.40 10.92
C TRP A 177 0.18 10.10 12.37
N GLU A 178 -1.01 9.58 12.63
CA GLU A 178 -1.46 9.17 13.96
C GLU A 178 -0.87 7.81 14.40
N ILE A 179 -0.23 7.07 13.47
CA ILE A 179 0.52 5.85 13.82
C ILE A 179 1.62 6.17 14.84
N LEU A 180 2.21 7.38 14.78
CA LEU A 180 3.20 7.86 15.76
C LEU A 180 2.55 8.09 17.13
N ASP A 181 1.42 8.82 17.13
CA ASP A 181 0.79 9.36 18.34
C ASP A 181 -0.10 8.35 19.09
N ALA A 182 -0.51 7.25 18.45
CA ALA A 182 -1.41 6.27 19.07
C ALA A 182 -0.79 5.69 20.36
N SER A 183 -1.55 5.69 21.46
CA SER A 183 -1.07 5.38 22.80
C SER A 183 -0.54 3.95 22.98
N VAL A 184 0.41 3.85 23.92
CA VAL A 184 0.99 2.64 24.55
C VAL A 184 -0.02 1.61 25.07
N GLY A 185 -0.31 0.50 24.39
CA GLY A 185 -1.04 -0.60 25.03
C GLY A 185 -0.19 -1.34 26.08
N SER A 186 -0.83 -1.83 27.14
CA SER A 186 -0.23 -2.40 28.36
C SER A 186 0.36 -3.82 28.22
N GLY A 187 0.82 -4.21 27.02
CA GLY A 187 1.36 -5.56 26.75
C GLY A 187 0.32 -6.60 26.30
N TYR A 188 -0.91 -6.16 26.05
CA TYR A 188 -1.99 -6.97 25.50
C TYR A 188 -2.04 -6.85 23.98
N THR A 189 -2.24 -8.00 23.32
CA THR A 189 -2.19 -8.10 21.86
C THR A 189 -3.40 -8.91 21.36
N ASP A 190 -4.36 -8.21 20.75
CA ASP A 190 -5.54 -8.75 20.08
C ASP A 190 -5.37 -8.63 18.55
N ILE A 191 -4.57 -9.54 17.98
CA ILE A 191 -4.39 -9.66 16.53
C ILE A 191 -5.73 -9.88 15.82
N ARG A 192 -6.67 -10.59 16.46
CA ARG A 192 -7.99 -10.87 15.90
C ARG A 192 -8.76 -9.57 15.67
N ALA A 193 -8.75 -8.64 16.63
CA ALA A 193 -9.37 -7.34 16.49
C ALA A 193 -8.78 -6.54 15.32
N GLY A 194 -7.45 -6.53 15.17
CA GLY A 194 -6.76 -5.86 14.06
C GLY A 194 -7.18 -6.41 12.69
N LEU A 195 -7.19 -7.74 12.55
CA LEU A 195 -7.65 -8.41 11.33
C LEU A 195 -9.13 -8.14 11.06
N PHE A 196 -9.97 -8.22 12.09
CA PHE A 196 -11.41 -7.98 11.98
C PHE A 196 -11.71 -6.55 11.51
N ALA A 197 -10.99 -5.56 12.04
CA ALA A 197 -11.17 -4.15 11.69
C ALA A 197 -10.98 -3.91 10.18
N PHE A 198 -9.89 -4.39 9.59
CA PHE A 198 -9.66 -4.24 8.15
C PHE A 198 -10.69 -5.03 7.32
N ARG A 199 -11.01 -6.27 7.70
CA ARG A 199 -12.03 -7.05 6.97
C ARG A 199 -13.36 -6.32 6.94
N LYS A 200 -13.78 -5.75 8.07
CA LYS A 200 -15.01 -4.96 8.15
C LYS A 200 -14.94 -3.70 7.30
N ALA A 201 -13.83 -2.94 7.36
CA ALA A 201 -13.65 -1.71 6.60
C ALA A 201 -13.61 -1.93 5.08
N SER A 202 -13.03 -3.06 4.64
CA SER A 202 -12.86 -3.39 3.21
C SER A 202 -14.03 -4.15 2.59
N ARG A 203 -15.11 -4.41 3.33
CA ARG A 203 -16.28 -5.18 2.84
C ARG A 203 -16.93 -4.62 1.58
N ARG A 204 -16.93 -3.29 1.43
CA ARG A 204 -17.54 -2.58 0.31
C ARG A 204 -16.54 -2.14 -0.75
N ASP A 205 -15.27 -2.52 -0.60
CA ASP A 205 -14.28 -2.19 -1.62
C ASP A 205 -14.41 -3.11 -2.83
N GLU A 206 -14.24 -2.50 -4.00
CA GLU A 206 -14.17 -3.20 -5.27
C GLU A 206 -12.73 -3.59 -5.59
N GLY A 207 -12.57 -4.69 -6.34
CA GLY A 207 -11.28 -5.18 -6.78
C GLY A 207 -10.59 -6.11 -5.78
N THR A 208 -9.27 -6.21 -5.90
CA THR A 208 -8.46 -7.12 -5.06
C THR A 208 -8.30 -6.54 -3.67
N ARG A 209 -8.30 -7.39 -2.63
CA ARG A 209 -8.11 -6.97 -1.23
C ARG A 209 -6.93 -7.68 -0.62
N GLU A 210 -6.01 -6.93 -0.04
CA GLU A 210 -4.81 -7.43 0.61
C GLU A 210 -4.61 -6.79 1.98
N ALA A 211 -4.07 -7.53 2.93
CA ALA A 211 -3.71 -7.00 4.25
C ALA A 211 -2.26 -7.35 4.59
N TYR A 212 -1.49 -6.39 5.04
CA TYR A 212 -0.20 -6.59 5.71
C TYR A 212 -0.42 -6.53 7.21
N LEU A 213 -0.28 -7.66 7.90
CA LEU A 213 -0.18 -7.70 9.36
C LEU A 213 1.29 -7.61 9.75
N ILE A 214 1.71 -6.51 10.38
CA ILE A 214 3.08 -6.30 10.88
C ILE A 214 3.06 -6.50 12.39
N THR A 215 3.73 -7.55 12.86
CA THR A 215 3.72 -7.93 14.29
C THR A 215 4.99 -8.69 14.67
N ASP A 216 5.34 -8.58 15.95
CA ASP A 216 6.37 -9.38 16.61
C ASP A 216 5.83 -10.11 17.85
N ALA A 217 4.53 -9.98 18.14
CA ALA A 217 3.99 -10.30 19.45
C ALA A 217 3.35 -11.68 19.50
N GLU A 218 3.30 -12.17 20.73
CA GLU A 218 2.54 -13.35 21.09
C GLU A 218 1.09 -12.94 21.37
N PRO A 219 0.10 -13.47 20.62
CA PRO A 219 -1.29 -13.17 20.90
C PRO A 219 -1.67 -13.72 22.27
N ASN A 220 -2.30 -12.90 23.10
CA ASN A 220 -2.69 -13.26 24.46
C ASN A 220 -4.05 -12.70 24.88
N TYR A 221 -4.66 -11.89 24.02
CA TYR A 221 -5.87 -11.14 24.30
C TYR A 221 -6.94 -11.41 23.25
N GLU A 222 -8.20 -11.43 23.67
CA GLU A 222 -9.35 -11.56 22.79
C GLU A 222 -10.57 -10.84 23.38
N ASN A 223 -11.15 -9.90 22.61
CA ASN A 223 -12.37 -9.17 22.97
C ASN A 223 -12.29 -8.48 24.34
N GLY A 224 -11.16 -7.84 24.66
CA GLY A 224 -11.02 -7.14 25.93
C GLY A 224 -10.59 -8.01 27.12
N VAL A 225 -10.27 -9.30 26.90
CA VAL A 225 -9.93 -10.24 27.98
C VAL A 225 -8.62 -10.98 27.68
N HIS A 226 -7.76 -11.14 28.70
CA HIS A 226 -6.57 -11.97 28.61
C HIS A 226 -6.95 -13.46 28.64
N VAL A 227 -6.72 -14.16 27.54
CA VAL A 227 -7.09 -15.58 27.36
C VAL A 227 -5.88 -16.50 27.23
N GLY A 228 -4.67 -15.94 27.09
CA GLY A 228 -3.44 -16.69 26.84
C GLY A 228 -3.30 -17.14 25.38
N PHE A 229 -2.14 -17.69 25.03
CA PHE A 229 -1.76 -17.98 23.64
C PHE A 229 -2.71 -18.95 22.93
N ASP A 230 -2.96 -20.12 23.52
CA ASP A 230 -3.72 -21.17 22.83
C ASP A 230 -5.16 -20.75 22.50
N ALA A 231 -5.81 -20.03 23.41
CA ALA A 231 -7.16 -19.53 23.21
C ALA A 231 -7.18 -18.40 22.18
N ALA A 232 -6.29 -17.41 22.30
CA ALA A 232 -6.20 -16.29 21.34
C ALA A 232 -5.85 -16.79 19.93
N ALA A 233 -4.93 -17.75 19.82
CA ALA A 233 -4.53 -18.38 18.58
C ALA A 233 -5.73 -18.99 17.85
N LYS A 234 -6.66 -19.65 18.55
CA LYS A 234 -7.86 -20.21 17.94
C LYS A 234 -8.72 -19.14 17.26
N GLY A 235 -9.02 -18.04 17.97
CA GLY A 235 -9.82 -16.94 17.43
C GLY A 235 -9.16 -16.26 16.23
N ILE A 236 -7.84 -16.11 16.24
CA ILE A 236 -7.06 -15.56 15.13
C ILE A 236 -7.12 -16.47 13.90
N ILE A 237 -7.05 -17.80 14.09
CA ILE A 237 -7.15 -18.76 13.00
C ILE A 237 -8.56 -18.73 12.37
N GLU A 238 -9.62 -18.63 13.18
CA GLU A 238 -11.00 -18.47 12.68
C GLU A 238 -11.15 -17.18 11.84
N GLU A 239 -10.51 -16.09 12.27
CA GLU A 239 -10.49 -14.83 11.52
C GLU A 239 -9.67 -14.96 10.22
N ALA A 240 -8.53 -15.65 10.23
CA ALA A 240 -7.74 -15.95 9.03
C ALA A 240 -8.51 -16.81 8.01
N GLU A 241 -9.31 -17.77 8.47
CA GLU A 241 -10.24 -18.53 7.60
C GLU A 241 -11.36 -17.63 7.04
N SER A 242 -11.77 -16.60 7.78
CA SER A 242 -12.73 -15.59 7.30
C SER A 242 -12.14 -14.73 6.18
N TYR A 243 -10.86 -14.36 6.28
CA TYR A 243 -10.12 -13.68 5.20
C TYR A 243 -10.15 -14.49 3.90
N ARG A 244 -9.86 -15.80 3.98
CA ARG A 244 -9.96 -16.70 2.84
C ARG A 244 -11.36 -16.70 2.22
N ARG A 245 -12.40 -16.86 3.05
CA ARG A 245 -13.80 -16.90 2.58
C ARG A 245 -14.22 -15.61 1.89
N GLU A 246 -13.70 -14.47 2.34
CA GLU A 246 -13.96 -13.16 1.74
C GLU A 246 -12.95 -12.79 0.63
N GLY A 247 -12.01 -13.68 0.25
CA GLY A 247 -11.05 -13.40 -0.82
C GLY A 247 -10.06 -12.27 -0.49
N ILE A 248 -9.73 -12.09 0.80
CA ILE A 248 -8.74 -11.12 1.27
C ILE A 248 -7.41 -11.84 1.47
N MET A 249 -6.37 -11.43 0.73
CA MET A 249 -5.05 -12.02 0.87
C MET A 249 -4.34 -11.46 2.10
N LEU A 250 -4.21 -12.29 3.13
CA LEU A 250 -3.45 -11.96 4.33
C LEU A 250 -1.94 -12.19 4.10
N LYS A 251 -1.14 -11.15 4.33
CA LYS A 251 0.32 -11.15 4.27
C LYS A 251 0.85 -10.84 5.65
N ILE A 252 1.49 -11.81 6.28
CA ILE A 252 1.96 -11.70 7.66
C ILE A 252 3.43 -11.34 7.63
N VAL A 253 3.77 -10.15 8.11
CA VAL A 253 5.15 -9.68 8.25
C VAL A 253 5.59 -9.94 9.69
N MET A 254 6.30 -11.04 9.87
CA MET A 254 6.73 -11.52 11.17
C MET A 254 8.14 -11.00 11.47
N LEU A 255 8.25 -10.15 12.49
CA LEU A 255 9.50 -9.52 12.93
C LEU A 255 10.22 -10.29 14.05
N ASP A 256 9.54 -11.25 14.68
CA ASP A 256 10.13 -12.07 15.74
C ASP A 256 10.83 -13.34 15.18
N LYS A 257 11.85 -13.80 15.90
CA LYS A 257 12.70 -14.94 15.53
C LYS A 257 12.32 -16.23 16.27
N LYS A 258 11.48 -16.16 17.30
CA LYS A 258 10.99 -17.29 18.09
C LYS A 258 10.29 -18.29 17.19
N ARG A 259 10.70 -19.55 17.31
CA ARG A 259 10.23 -20.65 16.45
C ARG A 259 8.71 -20.82 16.48
N TYR A 260 8.10 -20.82 17.67
CA TYR A 260 6.65 -21.03 17.80
C TYR A 260 5.82 -19.91 17.16
N LEU A 261 6.26 -18.64 17.24
CA LEU A 261 5.58 -17.52 16.57
C LEU A 261 5.68 -17.64 15.05
N ARG A 262 6.83 -18.08 14.52
CA ARG A 262 7.01 -18.32 13.09
C ARG A 262 6.15 -19.49 12.59
N GLU A 263 6.04 -20.55 13.37
CA GLU A 263 5.14 -21.69 13.10
C GLU A 263 3.68 -21.26 13.12
N PHE A 264 3.29 -20.43 14.10
CA PHE A 264 1.94 -19.85 14.19
C PHE A 264 1.61 -18.94 13.00
N ALA A 265 2.50 -18.03 12.62
CA ALA A 265 2.33 -17.21 11.42
C ALA A 265 2.19 -18.07 10.15
N SER A 266 2.96 -19.14 10.05
CA SER A 266 2.87 -20.09 8.93
C SER A 266 1.51 -20.79 8.89
N LEU A 267 0.98 -21.17 10.07
CA LEU A 267 -0.36 -21.73 10.19
C LEU A 267 -1.44 -20.73 9.75
N MET A 268 -1.37 -19.48 10.22
CA MET A 268 -2.30 -18.43 9.82
C MET A 268 -2.30 -18.24 8.30
N ALA A 269 -1.12 -18.09 7.67
CA ALA A 269 -1.01 -17.94 6.23
C ALA A 269 -1.57 -19.15 5.47
N LYS A 270 -1.32 -20.38 5.94
CA LYS A 270 -1.90 -21.59 5.35
C LYS A 270 -3.43 -21.57 5.42
N LYS A 271 -4.00 -21.10 6.53
CA LYS A 271 -5.45 -21.04 6.75
C LYS A 271 -6.14 -19.96 5.92
N SER A 272 -5.47 -18.81 5.73
CA SER A 272 -5.97 -17.72 4.91
C SER A 272 -5.68 -17.86 3.40
N LEU A 273 -4.93 -18.89 2.96
CA LEU A 273 -4.27 -18.93 1.64
C LEU A 273 -3.40 -17.69 1.37
N GLY A 274 -2.83 -17.16 2.44
CA GLY A 274 -1.93 -16.02 2.44
C GLY A 274 -0.46 -16.42 2.35
N LYS A 275 0.41 -15.51 2.78
CA LYS A 275 1.86 -15.75 2.85
C LYS A 275 2.48 -15.10 4.07
N VAL A 276 3.66 -15.60 4.45
CA VAL A 276 4.46 -15.03 5.53
C VAL A 276 5.74 -14.43 4.94
N LEU A 277 6.09 -13.26 5.43
CA LEU A 277 7.34 -12.55 5.17
C LEU A 277 8.09 -12.51 6.51
N PHE A 278 9.15 -13.31 6.63
CA PHE A 278 10.06 -13.22 7.77
C PHE A 278 11.10 -12.15 7.45
N VAL A 279 11.11 -11.07 8.23
CA VAL A 279 11.88 -9.87 7.88
C VAL A 279 12.56 -9.33 9.14
N ASP A 280 13.83 -8.94 9.03
CA ASP A 280 14.49 -8.14 10.05
C ASP A 280 14.00 -6.67 9.94
N PRO A 281 13.84 -5.91 11.04
CA PRO A 281 13.28 -4.55 10.99
C PRO A 281 13.93 -3.63 9.96
N VAL A 282 15.26 -3.72 9.79
CA VAL A 282 16.04 -2.93 8.83
C VAL A 282 15.59 -3.16 7.38
N ASP A 283 15.09 -4.36 7.05
CA ASP A 283 14.67 -4.74 5.70
C ASP A 283 13.16 -4.58 5.46
N LEU A 284 12.38 -4.24 6.50
CA LEU A 284 10.92 -4.25 6.49
C LEU A 284 10.34 -3.44 5.33
N SER A 285 10.73 -2.16 5.23
CA SER A 285 10.21 -1.24 4.22
C SER A 285 10.46 -1.73 2.80
N ARG A 286 11.68 -2.20 2.54
CA ARG A 286 12.09 -2.71 1.22
C ARG A 286 11.30 -3.96 0.84
N VAL A 287 11.13 -4.90 1.76
CA VAL A 287 10.42 -6.16 1.49
C VAL A 287 8.95 -5.89 1.21
N VAL A 288 8.28 -5.08 2.02
CA VAL A 288 6.86 -4.75 1.85
C VAL A 288 6.61 -3.99 0.55
N ILE A 289 7.43 -2.98 0.23
CA ILE A 289 7.31 -2.23 -1.02
C ILE A 289 7.51 -3.13 -2.24
N LYS A 290 8.53 -3.99 -2.23
CA LYS A 290 8.79 -4.94 -3.32
C LYS A 290 7.64 -5.93 -3.48
N ASP A 291 7.05 -6.36 -2.36
CA ASP A 291 5.90 -7.26 -2.37
C ASP A 291 4.65 -6.60 -2.95
N TYR A 292 4.38 -5.35 -2.58
CA TYR A 292 3.30 -4.55 -3.14
C TYR A 292 3.43 -4.38 -4.65
N LEU A 293 4.62 -3.99 -5.13
CA LEU A 293 4.87 -3.84 -6.57
C LEU A 293 4.67 -5.17 -7.33
N ARG A 294 5.07 -6.30 -6.74
CA ARG A 294 4.80 -7.63 -7.33
C ARG A 294 3.30 -7.92 -7.42
N SER A 295 2.53 -7.63 -6.36
CA SER A 295 1.07 -7.76 -6.39
C SER A 295 0.45 -6.91 -7.50
N ARG A 296 0.89 -5.66 -7.69
CA ARG A 296 0.42 -4.79 -8.79
C ARG A 296 0.70 -5.38 -10.17
N VAL A 297 1.92 -5.90 -10.39
CA VAL A 297 2.27 -6.56 -11.65
C VAL A 297 1.38 -7.77 -11.90
N MET A 298 1.06 -8.56 -10.86
CA MET A 298 0.14 -9.69 -11.01
C MET A 298 -1.29 -9.22 -11.31
N ILE A 299 -1.85 -8.26 -10.59
CA ILE A 299 -3.21 -7.76 -10.85
C ILE A 299 -3.34 -7.24 -12.29
N GLY A 300 -2.33 -6.51 -12.78
CA GLY A 300 -2.29 -6.07 -14.19
C GLY A 300 -2.19 -7.21 -15.22
N ARG A 301 -1.67 -8.38 -14.83
CA ARG A 301 -1.57 -9.58 -15.66
C ARG A 301 -2.77 -10.53 -15.56
N TRP A 302 -3.54 -10.48 -14.48
CA TRP A 302 -4.65 -11.39 -14.19
C TRP A 302 -6.04 -10.78 -14.42
N GLY A 303 -6.15 -9.48 -14.76
CA GLY A 303 -7.35 -8.90 -15.39
C GLY A 303 -7.62 -9.41 -16.82
N TRP A 304 -7.16 -10.61 -17.12
CA TRP A 304 -7.19 -11.31 -18.39
C TRP A 304 -7.92 -12.63 -18.15
N GLY A 305 -9.24 -12.58 -18.15
CA GLY A 305 -10.12 -13.71 -17.94
C GLY A 305 -11.55 -13.29 -18.18
#